data_AF-A0A0A5HKW2-F1
#
_entry.id   AF-A0A0A5HKW2-F1
#
_cell.length_a   1.000
_cell.length_b   1.000
_cell.length_c   1.000
_cell.angle_alpha   90.00
_cell.angle_beta   90.00
_cell.angle_gamma   90.00
#
_symmetry.space_group_name_H-M   'P 1'
#
loop_
_entity.id
_entity.type
_entity.pdbx_description
1 polymer ?
#
loop_
_entity_poly.entity_id
_entity_poly.type
_entity_poly.pdbx_seq_one_letter_code
_entity_poly.pdbx_strand_id
1 'polypeptide(L)'
;MRRYLFILFIVLITIVSGCRDDKESADGNINSLEEKVKNLETTISAQNITSEQQDQSLEEYNSKIDELNNKVLKLNNEIDTLEKSLNVTSSIVQSITKSETGIVENFEFKNEVLNLIFRSSNIERDQNGQYQGLNESEELTEYSVLNEIPVFLLDRTAMTLRKVEWNDLKTTNLKGLFLKLYKTDDEIVFVQEIYIP
;
A
#
# COMPACT_ATOMS: atom_id res chain seq x y z
N MET A 1 47.79 -25.36 93.97
CA MET A 1 47.23 -24.13 93.35
C MET A 1 47.69 -23.87 91.91
N ARG A 2 48.98 -24.01 91.54
CA ARG A 2 49.47 -23.67 90.18
C ARG A 2 48.80 -24.40 89.00
N ARG A 3 48.33 -25.64 89.16
CA ARG A 3 47.67 -26.42 88.09
C ARG A 3 46.24 -25.94 87.77
N TYR A 4 45.49 -25.48 88.77
CA TYR A 4 44.13 -24.96 88.55
C TYR A 4 44.13 -23.59 87.88
N LEU A 5 45.13 -22.75 88.16
CA LEU A 5 45.29 -21.44 87.52
C LEU A 5 45.58 -21.57 86.01
N PHE A 6 46.32 -22.60 85.62
CA PHE A 6 46.69 -22.85 84.22
C PHE A 6 45.49 -23.34 83.40
N ILE A 7 44.65 -24.22 83.98
CA ILE A 7 43.43 -24.70 83.33
C ILE A 7 42.42 -23.56 83.17
N LEU A 8 42.25 -22.72 84.20
CA LEU A 8 41.35 -21.56 84.13
C LEU A 8 41.78 -20.57 83.04
N PHE A 9 43.09 -20.38 82.85
CA PHE A 9 43.64 -19.50 81.82
C PHE A 9 43.41 -20.04 80.40
N ILE A 10 43.55 -21.35 80.18
CA ILE A 10 43.25 -21.99 78.89
C ILE A 10 41.75 -21.92 78.56
N VAL A 11 40.89 -22.13 79.56
CA VAL A 11 39.44 -21.98 79.41
C VAL A 11 39.07 -20.53 79.10
N LEU A 12 39.71 -19.54 79.74
CA LEU A 12 39.47 -18.13 79.44
C LEU A 12 39.92 -17.76 78.03
N ILE A 13 41.08 -18.24 77.57
CA ILE A 13 41.58 -18.00 76.21
C ILE A 13 40.64 -18.61 75.17
N THR A 14 40.17 -19.83 75.39
CA THR A 14 39.26 -20.51 74.43
C THR A 14 37.89 -19.83 74.35
N ILE A 15 37.34 -19.36 75.48
CA ILE A 15 36.10 -18.56 75.50
C ILE A 15 36.29 -17.21 74.80
N VAL A 16 37.41 -16.52 75.06
CA VAL A 16 37.72 -15.22 74.44
C VAL A 16 38.01 -15.36 72.94
N SER A 17 38.65 -16.44 72.50
CA SER A 17 38.85 -16.73 71.08
C SER A 17 37.54 -17.05 70.37
N GLY A 18 36.67 -17.92 70.93
CA GLY A 18 35.39 -18.26 70.31
C GLY A 18 34.43 -17.06 70.17
N CYS A 19 34.37 -16.18 71.19
CA CYS A 19 33.57 -14.95 71.11
C CYS A 19 34.10 -13.91 70.11
N ARG A 20 35.40 -13.98 69.78
CA ARG A 20 36.04 -13.07 68.82
C ARG A 20 35.76 -13.52 67.38
N ASP A 21 35.80 -14.82 67.13
CA ASP A 21 35.50 -15.42 65.82
C ASP A 21 34.03 -15.19 65.41
N ASP A 22 33.08 -15.30 66.34
CA ASP A 22 31.65 -15.03 66.08
C ASP A 22 31.39 -13.56 65.71
N LYS A 23 32.11 -12.64 66.36
CA LYS A 23 31.99 -11.19 66.10
C LYS A 23 32.63 -10.80 64.77
N GLU A 24 33.77 -11.39 64.44
CA GLU A 24 34.48 -11.16 63.18
C GLU A 24 33.68 -11.74 61.98
N SER A 25 32.99 -12.87 62.18
CA SER A 25 32.04 -13.42 61.21
C SER A 25 30.79 -12.54 61.04
N ALA A 26 30.23 -12.02 62.13
CA ALA A 26 29.09 -11.11 62.10
C ALA A 26 29.42 -9.78 61.40
N ASP A 27 30.57 -9.18 61.71
CA ASP A 27 31.05 -7.94 61.07
C ASP A 27 31.31 -8.15 59.56
N GLY A 28 31.85 -9.31 59.17
CA GLY A 28 32.01 -9.69 57.75
C GLY A 28 30.67 -9.79 57.01
N ASN A 29 29.64 -10.36 57.65
CA ASN A 29 28.29 -10.45 57.07
C ASN A 29 27.61 -9.08 56.97
N ILE A 30 27.78 -8.20 57.96
CA ILE A 30 27.25 -6.83 57.94
C ILE A 30 27.86 -6.04 56.79
N ASN A 31 29.19 -6.05 56.64
CA ASN A 31 29.87 -5.36 55.53
C ASN A 31 29.40 -5.88 54.16
N SER A 32 29.20 -7.20 54.02
CA SER A 32 28.67 -7.78 52.78
C SER A 32 27.22 -7.36 52.49
N LEU A 33 26.38 -7.23 53.53
CA LEU A 33 25.01 -6.76 53.38
C LEU A 33 24.96 -5.28 53.03
N GLU A 34 25.79 -4.44 53.65
CA GLU A 34 25.91 -3.02 53.32
C GLU A 34 26.32 -2.81 51.86
N GLU A 35 27.29 -3.59 51.37
CA GLU A 35 27.71 -3.55 49.97
C GLU A 35 26.57 -3.96 49.02
N LYS A 36 25.81 -5.01 49.37
CA LYS A 36 24.63 -5.42 48.60
C LYS A 36 23.55 -4.34 48.58
N VAL A 37 23.28 -3.69 49.71
CA VAL A 37 22.30 -2.60 49.80
C VAL A 37 22.71 -1.44 48.89
N LYS A 38 23.97 -1.01 48.96
CA LYS A 38 24.48 0.07 48.09
C LYS A 38 24.40 -0.28 46.60
N ASN A 39 24.68 -1.54 46.24
CA ASN A 39 24.55 -2.01 44.86
C ASN A 39 23.08 -2.04 44.39
N LEU A 40 22.16 -2.44 45.27
CA LEU A 40 20.72 -2.42 44.98
C LEU A 40 20.20 -0.99 44.83
N GLU A 41 20.59 -0.06 45.70
CA GLU A 41 20.22 1.36 45.59
C GLU A 41 20.70 1.99 44.27
N THR A 42 21.91 1.65 43.86
CA THR A 42 22.46 2.09 42.57
C THR A 42 21.67 1.51 41.40
N THR A 43 21.30 0.23 41.48
CA THR A 43 20.51 -0.45 40.44
C THR A 43 19.10 0.13 40.33
N ILE A 44 18.43 0.38 41.47
CA ILE A 44 17.10 0.98 41.52
C ILE A 44 17.14 2.39 40.91
N SER A 45 18.15 3.18 41.25
CA SER A 45 18.30 4.53 40.69
C SER A 45 18.46 4.51 39.16
N ALA A 46 19.28 3.57 38.64
CA ALA A 46 19.46 3.41 37.20
C ALA A 46 18.18 2.91 36.49
N GLN A 47 17.43 2.01 37.14
CA GLN A 47 16.14 1.53 36.62
C GLN A 47 15.09 2.64 36.58
N ASN A 48 15.02 3.50 37.60
CA ASN A 48 14.10 4.64 37.61
C ASN A 48 14.37 5.61 36.46
N ILE A 49 15.64 5.96 36.22
CA ILE A 49 16.02 6.82 35.08
C ILE A 49 15.61 6.18 33.76
N THR A 50 15.81 4.86 33.63
CA THR A 50 15.42 4.13 32.41
C THR A 50 13.90 4.13 32.22
N SER A 51 13.13 3.97 33.32
CA SER A 51 11.67 4.03 33.29
C SER A 51 11.18 5.41 32.85
N GLU A 52 11.74 6.48 33.39
CA GLU A 52 11.39 7.86 33.00
C GLU A 52 11.65 8.13 31.51
N GLN A 53 12.78 7.62 30.98
CA GLN A 53 13.08 7.73 29.54
C GLN A 53 12.11 6.93 28.68
N GLN A 54 11.68 5.76 29.15
CA GLN A 54 10.68 4.95 28.47
C GLN A 54 9.31 5.62 28.47
N ASP A 55 8.90 6.23 29.58
CA ASP A 55 7.63 6.96 29.69
C ASP A 55 7.60 8.16 28.72
N GLN A 56 8.69 8.93 28.64
CA GLN A 56 8.82 10.03 27.66
C GLN A 56 8.72 9.52 26.22
N SER A 57 9.39 8.40 25.91
CA SER A 57 9.32 7.79 24.57
C SER A 57 7.90 7.32 24.23
N LEU A 58 7.15 6.79 25.20
CA LEU A 58 5.75 6.39 25.03
C LEU A 58 4.84 7.58 24.74
N GLU A 59 5.03 8.71 25.44
CA GLU A 59 4.29 9.94 25.16
C GLU A 59 4.56 10.46 23.74
N GLU A 60 5.83 10.45 23.30
CA GLU A 60 6.20 10.83 21.93
C GLU A 60 5.55 9.92 20.88
N TYR A 61 5.58 8.60 21.11
CA TYR A 61 4.94 7.65 20.20
C TYR A 61 3.43 7.80 20.15
N ASN A 62 2.77 8.02 21.28
CA ASN A 62 1.33 8.26 21.33
C ASN A 62 0.95 9.53 20.55
N SER A 63 1.68 10.62 20.75
CA SER A 63 1.48 11.87 19.98
C SER A 63 1.62 11.65 18.47
N LYS A 64 2.63 10.87 18.06
CA LYS A 64 2.84 10.52 16.65
C LYS A 64 1.75 9.63 16.08
N ILE A 65 1.21 8.71 16.88
CA ILE A 65 0.06 7.88 16.49
C ILE A 65 -1.17 8.77 16.25
N ASP A 66 -1.43 9.73 17.13
CA ASP A 66 -2.56 10.65 16.97
C ASP A 66 -2.42 11.53 15.71
N GLU A 67 -1.22 12.03 15.42
CA GLU A 67 -0.95 12.78 14.18
C GLU A 67 -1.21 11.90 12.94
N LEU A 68 -0.72 10.66 12.95
CA LEU A 68 -0.92 9.72 11.84
C LEU A 68 -2.39 9.35 11.66
N ASN A 69 -3.13 9.12 12.75
CA ASN A 69 -4.57 8.85 12.70
C ASN A 69 -5.35 10.02 12.07
N ASN A 70 -5.01 11.25 12.45
CA ASN A 70 -5.61 12.45 11.85
C ASN A 70 -5.30 12.56 10.35
N LYS A 71 -4.07 12.24 9.94
CA LYS A 71 -3.67 12.22 8.54
C LYS A 71 -4.44 11.16 7.74
N VAL A 72 -4.63 9.96 8.30
CA VAL A 72 -5.41 8.88 7.68
C VAL A 72 -6.87 9.31 7.50
N LEU A 73 -7.50 9.91 8.52
CA LEU A 73 -8.87 10.41 8.42
C LEU A 73 -9.02 11.47 7.32
N LYS A 74 -8.06 12.41 7.23
CA LYS A 74 -8.07 13.42 6.17
C LYS A 74 -7.96 12.79 4.78
N LEU A 75 -7.03 11.86 4.60
CA LEU A 75 -6.85 11.16 3.32
C LEU A 75 -8.09 10.36 2.93
N ASN A 76 -8.75 9.68 3.86
CA ASN A 76 -9.99 8.95 3.59
C ASN A 76 -11.10 9.88 3.10
N ASN A 77 -11.27 11.05 3.74
CA ASN A 77 -12.26 12.03 3.29
C ASN A 77 -11.95 12.59 1.88
N GLU A 78 -10.67 12.78 1.55
CA GLU A 78 -10.24 13.19 0.22
C GLU A 78 -10.56 12.10 -0.83
N ILE A 79 -10.31 10.83 -0.50
CA ILE A 79 -10.66 9.68 -1.35
C ILE A 79 -12.17 9.64 -1.60
N ASP A 80 -13.02 9.70 -0.57
CA ASP A 80 -14.48 9.69 -0.72
C ASP A 80 -14.99 10.83 -1.62
N THR A 81 -14.35 12.00 -1.53
CA THR A 81 -14.69 13.16 -2.36
C THR A 81 -14.29 12.95 -3.82
N LEU A 82 -13.11 12.37 -4.05
CA LEU A 82 -12.63 12.02 -5.39
C LEU A 82 -13.51 10.94 -6.02
N GLU A 83 -13.89 9.91 -5.28
CA GLU A 83 -14.78 8.84 -5.77
C GLU A 83 -16.15 9.38 -6.19
N LYS A 84 -16.75 10.26 -5.40
CA LYS A 84 -18.01 10.92 -5.76
C LYS A 84 -17.88 11.73 -7.04
N SER A 85 -16.80 12.51 -7.15
CA SER A 85 -16.53 13.34 -8.33
C SER A 85 -16.31 12.49 -9.58
N LEU A 86 -15.59 11.37 -9.45
CA LEU A 86 -15.39 10.40 -10.50
C LEU A 86 -16.71 9.76 -10.95
N ASN A 87 -17.57 9.38 -10.02
CA ASN A 87 -18.87 8.79 -10.33
C ASN A 87 -19.79 9.76 -11.08
N VAL A 88 -19.83 11.03 -10.67
CA VAL A 88 -20.58 12.07 -11.38
C VAL A 88 -20.01 12.28 -12.78
N THR A 89 -18.69 12.38 -12.91
CA THR A 89 -18.02 12.57 -14.21
C THR A 89 -18.28 11.39 -15.14
N SER A 90 -18.16 10.16 -14.63
CA SER A 90 -18.45 8.93 -15.37
C SER A 90 -19.90 8.90 -15.85
N SER A 91 -20.85 9.29 -15.00
CA SER A 91 -22.27 9.36 -15.37
C SER A 91 -22.53 10.40 -16.47
N ILE A 92 -21.91 11.57 -16.37
CA ILE A 92 -22.00 12.61 -17.41
C ILE A 92 -21.44 12.09 -18.73
N VAL A 93 -20.23 11.52 -18.72
CA VAL A 93 -19.61 10.92 -19.91
C VAL A 93 -20.53 9.87 -20.53
N GLN A 94 -21.10 8.96 -19.73
CA GLN A 94 -22.06 7.96 -20.24
C GLN A 94 -23.32 8.59 -20.85
N SER A 95 -23.79 9.72 -20.31
CA SER A 95 -25.00 10.39 -20.81
C SER A 95 -24.79 11.14 -22.13
N ILE A 96 -23.57 11.65 -22.38
CA ILE A 96 -23.27 12.45 -23.57
C ILE A 96 -22.54 11.65 -24.66
N THR A 97 -21.90 10.54 -24.30
CA THR A 97 -21.10 9.74 -25.22
C THR A 97 -21.87 8.49 -25.62
N LYS A 98 -22.28 8.45 -26.89
CA LYS A 98 -22.73 7.20 -27.53
C LYS A 98 -21.49 6.40 -27.91
N SER A 99 -21.61 5.08 -28.01
CA SER A 99 -20.53 4.27 -28.55
C SER A 99 -21.04 3.25 -29.52
N GLU A 100 -20.26 2.99 -30.56
CA GLU A 100 -20.53 1.97 -31.55
C GLU A 100 -19.32 1.03 -31.64
N THR A 101 -19.59 -0.26 -31.66
CA THR A 101 -18.58 -1.30 -31.79
C THR A 101 -18.69 -1.93 -33.17
N GLY A 102 -17.59 -2.44 -33.69
CA GLY A 102 -17.54 -3.04 -35.01
C GLY A 102 -16.14 -3.37 -35.46
N ILE A 103 -16.06 -4.05 -36.60
CA ILE A 103 -14.81 -4.46 -37.23
C ILE A 103 -14.42 -3.49 -38.35
N VAL A 104 -13.14 -3.16 -38.40
CA VAL A 104 -12.58 -2.35 -39.49
C VAL A 104 -12.39 -3.24 -40.72
N GLU A 105 -13.18 -2.99 -41.76
CA GLU A 105 -13.12 -3.74 -43.02
C GLU A 105 -12.05 -3.19 -43.96
N ASN A 106 -11.89 -1.87 -43.94
CA ASN A 106 -10.87 -1.17 -44.69
C ASN A 106 -10.56 0.17 -44.02
N PHE A 107 -9.40 0.74 -44.33
CA PHE A 107 -9.03 2.07 -43.84
C PHE A 107 -8.14 2.79 -44.84
N GLU A 108 -8.18 4.11 -44.81
CA GLU A 108 -7.36 4.95 -45.67
C GLU A 108 -6.97 6.25 -44.95
N PHE A 109 -5.68 6.58 -44.99
CA PHE A 109 -5.21 7.89 -44.54
C PHE A 109 -5.22 8.89 -45.71
N LYS A 110 -5.95 9.99 -45.55
CA LYS A 110 -5.91 11.15 -46.45
C LYS A 110 -5.53 12.38 -45.64
N ASN A 111 -4.33 12.90 -45.87
CA ASN A 111 -3.77 14.02 -45.12
C ASN A 111 -3.73 13.72 -43.60
N GLU A 112 -4.51 14.46 -42.82
CA GLU A 112 -4.65 14.35 -41.36
C GLU A 112 -5.96 13.67 -40.94
N VAL A 113 -6.58 12.90 -41.85
CA VAL A 113 -7.82 12.17 -41.59
C VAL A 113 -7.62 10.69 -41.87
N LEU A 114 -8.02 9.86 -40.91
CA LEU A 114 -8.16 8.42 -41.05
C LEU A 114 -9.63 8.12 -41.39
N ASN A 115 -9.86 7.63 -42.60
CA ASN A 115 -11.17 7.14 -43.02
C ASN A 115 -11.24 5.64 -42.72
N LEU A 116 -12.26 5.23 -41.98
CA LEU A 116 -12.54 3.85 -41.60
C LEU A 116 -13.79 3.39 -42.31
N ILE A 117 -13.71 2.27 -43.02
CA ILE A 117 -14.89 1.51 -43.45
C ILE A 117 -15.16 0.48 -42.36
N PHE A 118 -16.31 0.62 -41.72
CA PHE A 118 -16.63 -0.03 -40.46
C PHE A 118 -17.90 -0.84 -40.59
N ARG A 119 -17.86 -2.11 -40.18
CA ARG A 119 -19.05 -2.95 -40.04
C ARG A 119 -19.42 -2.98 -38.58
N SER A 120 -20.55 -2.39 -38.23
CA SER A 120 -21.03 -2.35 -36.85
C SER A 120 -21.32 -3.77 -36.36
N SER A 121 -20.97 -4.05 -35.11
CA SER A 121 -21.15 -5.35 -34.47
C SER A 121 -21.62 -5.15 -33.03
N ASN A 122 -22.67 -5.87 -32.66
CA ASN A 122 -23.14 -5.94 -31.29
C ASN A 122 -22.68 -7.26 -30.65
N ILE A 123 -22.07 -7.16 -29.48
CA ILE A 123 -21.68 -8.35 -28.70
C ILE A 123 -22.94 -8.93 -28.08
N GLU A 124 -23.30 -10.15 -28.48
CA GLU A 124 -24.42 -10.87 -27.89
C GLU A 124 -23.95 -11.63 -26.65
N ARG A 125 -24.68 -11.44 -25.56
CA ARG A 125 -24.45 -12.13 -24.29
C ARG A 125 -25.73 -12.80 -23.83
N ASP A 126 -25.60 -13.95 -23.19
CA ASP A 126 -26.74 -14.60 -22.55
C ASP A 126 -27.18 -13.88 -21.27
N GLN A 127 -28.21 -14.44 -20.63
CA GLN A 127 -28.78 -13.94 -19.38
C GLN A 127 -27.78 -13.94 -18.21
N ASN A 128 -26.69 -14.70 -18.33
CA ASN A 128 -25.60 -14.78 -17.34
C ASN A 128 -24.41 -13.89 -17.74
N GLY A 129 -24.51 -13.12 -18.81
CA GLY A 129 -23.46 -12.24 -19.32
C GLY A 129 -22.34 -12.96 -20.08
N GLN A 130 -22.48 -14.26 -20.34
CA GLN A 130 -21.49 -15.02 -21.11
C GLN A 130 -21.58 -14.66 -22.59
N TYR A 131 -20.43 -14.59 -23.26
CA TYR A 131 -20.37 -14.32 -24.69
C TYR A 131 -21.05 -15.44 -25.49
N GLN A 132 -21.96 -15.07 -26.38
CA GLN A 132 -22.70 -15.99 -27.25
C GLN A 132 -22.37 -15.79 -28.73
N GLY A 133 -21.84 -14.62 -29.10
CA GLY A 133 -21.45 -14.33 -30.48
C GLY A 133 -21.43 -12.83 -30.79
N LEU A 134 -21.27 -12.54 -32.08
CA LEU A 134 -21.39 -11.21 -32.66
C LEU A 134 -22.58 -11.17 -33.59
N ASN A 135 -23.39 -10.13 -33.44
CA ASN A 135 -24.42 -9.77 -34.38
C ASN A 135 -23.92 -8.59 -35.21
N GLU A 136 -23.52 -8.90 -36.44
CA GLU A 136 -22.91 -7.93 -37.34
C GLU A 136 -23.97 -7.33 -38.26
N SER A 137 -23.87 -6.02 -38.47
CA SER A 137 -24.65 -5.35 -39.51
C SER A 137 -24.20 -5.82 -40.89
N GLU A 138 -25.14 -5.90 -41.83
CA GLU A 138 -24.83 -6.07 -43.25
C GLU A 138 -24.31 -4.76 -43.88
N GLU A 139 -24.64 -3.63 -43.27
CA GLU A 139 -24.27 -2.30 -43.76
C GLU A 139 -22.85 -1.92 -43.34
N LEU A 140 -22.11 -1.32 -44.28
CA LEU A 140 -20.81 -0.71 -44.05
C LEU A 140 -21.00 0.79 -43.87
N THR A 141 -20.46 1.33 -42.78
CA THR A 141 -20.49 2.77 -42.49
C THR A 141 -19.08 3.34 -42.64
N GLU A 142 -18.98 4.52 -43.25
CA GLU A 142 -17.72 5.25 -43.34
C GLU A 142 -17.61 6.27 -42.20
N TYR A 143 -16.47 6.28 -41.54
CA TYR A 143 -16.16 7.20 -40.46
C TYR A 143 -14.87 7.95 -40.74
N SER A 144 -14.85 9.24 -40.46
CA SER A 144 -13.64 10.07 -40.54
C SER A 144 -13.15 10.39 -39.13
N VAL A 145 -11.90 10.04 -38.85
CA VAL A 145 -11.21 10.30 -37.58
C VAL A 145 -10.09 11.30 -37.84
N LEU A 146 -10.18 12.48 -37.22
CA LEU A 146 -9.16 13.53 -37.29
C LEU A 146 -7.93 13.16 -36.44
N ASN A 147 -6.76 13.70 -36.78
CA ASN A 147 -5.50 13.37 -36.10
C ASN A 147 -5.44 13.78 -34.62
N GLU A 148 -6.26 14.74 -34.20
CA GLU A 148 -6.34 15.18 -32.80
C GLU A 148 -7.13 14.19 -31.94
N ILE A 149 -7.92 13.31 -32.57
CA ILE A 149 -8.73 12.32 -31.87
C ILE A 149 -7.81 11.23 -31.32
N PRO A 150 -7.84 10.98 -30.00
CA PRO A 150 -7.05 9.92 -29.41
C PRO A 150 -7.49 8.52 -29.89
N VAL A 151 -6.52 7.74 -30.35
CA VAL A 151 -6.69 6.33 -30.73
C VAL A 151 -5.87 5.45 -29.79
N PHE A 152 -6.53 4.47 -29.18
CA PHE A 152 -5.91 3.49 -28.29
C PHE A 152 -6.02 2.09 -28.88
N LEU A 153 -4.88 1.45 -29.11
CA LEU A 153 -4.82 0.08 -29.62
C LEU A 153 -4.30 -0.86 -28.53
N LEU A 154 -4.63 -2.14 -28.64
CA LEU A 154 -4.22 -3.16 -27.69
C LEU A 154 -2.76 -3.52 -27.94
N ASP A 155 -1.90 -3.29 -26.95
CA ASP A 155 -0.58 -3.89 -26.92
C ASP A 155 -0.74 -5.36 -26.56
N ARG A 156 -0.58 -6.25 -27.54
CA ARG A 156 -0.74 -7.70 -27.37
C ARG A 156 0.35 -8.33 -26.49
N THR A 157 1.48 -7.66 -26.29
CA THR A 157 2.56 -8.14 -25.43
C THR A 157 2.24 -7.85 -23.97
N ALA A 158 1.79 -6.62 -23.70
CA ALA A 158 1.46 -6.17 -22.34
C ALA A 158 0.01 -6.47 -21.94
N MET A 159 -0.85 -6.84 -22.90
CA MET A 159 -2.31 -6.95 -22.73
C MET A 159 -2.95 -5.67 -22.18
N THR A 160 -2.43 -4.51 -22.58
CA THR A 160 -2.89 -3.19 -22.12
C THR A 160 -3.19 -2.28 -23.30
N LEU A 161 -4.13 -1.35 -23.12
CA LEU A 161 -4.37 -0.30 -24.11
C LEU A 161 -3.24 0.72 -24.09
N ARG A 162 -2.68 1.02 -25.27
CA ARG A 162 -1.66 2.05 -25.46
C ARG A 162 -2.23 3.13 -26.38
N LYS A 163 -2.04 4.40 -26.01
CA LYS A 163 -2.26 5.51 -26.94
C LYS A 163 -1.28 5.37 -28.11
N VAL A 164 -1.80 5.36 -29.33
CA VAL A 164 -0.98 5.26 -30.54
C VAL A 164 -0.79 6.64 -31.13
N GLU A 165 0.48 7.00 -31.39
CA GLU A 165 0.80 8.25 -32.06
C GLU A 165 0.40 8.18 -33.54
N TRP A 166 0.00 9.31 -34.12
CA TRP A 166 -0.56 9.33 -35.48
C TRP A 166 0.37 8.75 -36.56
N ASN A 167 1.68 8.98 -36.42
CA ASN A 167 2.69 8.43 -37.33
C ASN A 167 2.80 6.91 -37.23
N ASP A 168 2.69 6.35 -36.02
CA ASP A 168 2.66 4.90 -35.82
C ASP A 168 1.41 4.31 -36.45
N LEU A 169 0.27 4.98 -36.28
CA LEU A 169 -1.03 4.56 -36.80
C LEU A 169 -1.03 4.43 -38.33
N LYS A 170 -0.35 5.34 -39.05
CA LYS A 170 -0.17 5.28 -40.52
C LYS A 170 0.53 4.02 -41.01
N THR A 171 1.36 3.40 -40.16
CA THR A 171 2.07 2.15 -40.47
C THR A 171 1.39 0.91 -39.89
N THR A 172 0.35 1.10 -39.06
CA THR A 172 -0.37 0.03 -38.40
C THR A 172 -1.48 -0.49 -39.32
N ASN A 173 -1.56 -1.80 -39.49
CA ASN A 173 -2.68 -2.40 -40.19
C ASN A 173 -3.91 -2.46 -39.27
N LEU A 174 -4.90 -1.62 -39.54
CA LEU A 174 -6.13 -1.55 -38.74
C LEU A 174 -7.20 -2.53 -39.22
N LYS A 175 -7.03 -3.13 -40.40
CA LYS A 175 -8.02 -4.07 -40.94
C LYS A 175 -8.18 -5.29 -40.04
N GLY A 176 -9.42 -5.63 -39.74
CA GLY A 176 -9.79 -6.75 -38.87
C GLY A 176 -9.72 -6.43 -37.38
N LEU A 177 -9.32 -5.22 -36.99
CA LEU A 177 -9.39 -4.80 -35.59
C LEU A 177 -10.86 -4.52 -35.22
N PHE A 178 -11.24 -4.97 -34.03
CA PHE A 178 -12.49 -4.57 -33.42
C PHE A 178 -12.29 -3.26 -32.68
N LEU A 179 -12.95 -2.21 -33.16
CA LEU A 179 -12.87 -0.91 -32.52
C LEU A 179 -14.20 -0.57 -31.87
N LYS A 180 -14.13 0.27 -30.84
CA LYS A 180 -15.24 0.98 -30.24
C LYS A 180 -15.02 2.46 -30.50
N LEU A 181 -15.93 3.04 -31.28
CA LEU A 181 -15.97 4.45 -31.65
C LEU A 181 -16.88 5.17 -30.66
N TYR A 182 -16.34 6.13 -29.93
CA TYR A 182 -17.11 6.93 -28.99
C TYR A 182 -17.47 8.26 -29.65
N LYS A 183 -18.74 8.63 -29.57
CA LYS A 183 -19.36 9.71 -30.33
C LYS A 183 -20.07 10.70 -29.42
N THR A 184 -19.94 11.98 -29.71
CA THR A 184 -20.73 13.07 -29.13
C THR A 184 -21.31 13.86 -30.30
N ASP A 185 -22.64 14.06 -30.31
CA ASP A 185 -23.34 14.73 -31.42
C ASP A 185 -22.97 14.16 -32.81
N ASP A 186 -22.83 12.83 -32.87
CA ASP A 186 -22.43 12.02 -34.03
C ASP A 186 -21.00 12.23 -34.55
N GLU A 187 -20.20 13.08 -33.90
CA GLU A 187 -18.76 13.23 -34.15
C GLU A 187 -17.96 12.24 -33.29
N ILE A 188 -16.94 11.61 -33.87
CA ILE A 188 -16.03 10.73 -33.12
C ILE A 188 -15.14 11.59 -32.24
N VAL A 189 -15.06 11.24 -30.95
CA VAL A 189 -14.21 11.93 -29.98
C VAL A 189 -13.11 11.04 -29.41
N PHE A 190 -13.23 9.71 -29.57
CA PHE A 190 -12.29 8.74 -29.04
C PHE A 190 -12.46 7.38 -29.72
N VAL A 191 -11.34 6.70 -29.99
CA VAL A 191 -11.32 5.37 -30.63
C VAL A 191 -10.51 4.41 -29.76
N GLN A 192 -11.06 3.23 -29.54
CA GLN A 192 -10.45 2.20 -28.71
C GLN A 192 -10.54 0.83 -29.38
N GLU A 193 -9.43 0.11 -29.52
CA GLU A 193 -9.47 -1.32 -29.83
C GLU A 193 -10.05 -2.10 -28.64
N ILE A 194 -10.96 -3.01 -28.93
CA ILE A 194 -11.53 -3.91 -27.94
C ILE A 194 -11.15 -5.34 -28.28
N TYR A 195 -10.90 -6.11 -27.23
CA TYR A 195 -10.74 -7.55 -27.35
C TYR A 195 -12.12 -8.21 -27.26
N ILE A 196 -12.43 -9.06 -28.24
CA ILE A 196 -13.61 -9.92 -28.22
C ILE A 196 -13.10 -11.33 -27.89
N PRO A 197 -13.52 -11.92 -26.75
CA PRO A 197 -13.13 -13.27 -26.34
C PRO A 197 -13.51 -14.37 -27.32
#